data_AF-A0A7S3F6Q5-F1
#
_entry.id   AF-A0A7S3F6Q5-F1
#
_cell.length_a   1.000
_cell.length_b   1.000
_cell.length_c   1.000
_cell.angle_alpha   90.00
_cell.angle_beta   90.00
_cell.angle_gamma   90.00
#
_symmetry.space_group_name_H-M   'P 1'
#
loop_
_entity.id
_entity.type
_entity.pdbx_description
1 polymer ?
#
loop_
_entity_poly.entity_id
_entity_poly.type
_entity_poly.pdbx_seq_one_letter_code
_entity_poly.pdbx_strand_id
1 'polypeptide(L)'
;GGPKGGGSAPRVTLDALAQSLLEGSSLLARSAGSAAKKARGQDKGDAPPALEVARWDVHPSVALVRFSSMAAQRDALARASTFLEDAARARTVVERLAVGRMGGAALYSGHNMRSSELCAFLDAAVAHPGGLAPAEVELKEALLAAGVLTPCPHSACGARAADERSGAVLAVASGAERGEVRGALLHEAMHGVWYVCESFRAEVESYYRE
;
A
#
# COMPACT_ATOMS: atom_id res chain seq x y z
N GLY A 1 -8.31 -27.34 -13.18
CA GLY A 1 -8.66 -25.93 -13.47
C GLY A 1 -7.43 -25.10 -13.26
N GLY A 2 -6.90 -24.48 -14.31
CA GLY A 2 -5.73 -23.60 -14.20
C GLY A 2 -6.09 -22.25 -13.59
N PRO A 3 -5.14 -21.55 -12.94
CA PRO A 3 -5.40 -20.23 -12.39
C PRO A 3 -5.71 -19.25 -13.53
N LYS A 4 -6.84 -18.55 -13.42
CA LYS A 4 -7.18 -17.43 -14.30
C LYS A 4 -6.11 -16.33 -14.10
N GLY A 5 -5.62 -15.80 -15.22
CA GLY A 5 -4.43 -14.95 -15.29
C GLY A 5 -4.40 -13.81 -14.27
N GLY A 6 -3.23 -13.63 -13.65
CA GLY A 6 -2.92 -12.45 -12.85
C GLY A 6 -2.96 -11.21 -13.75
N GLY A 7 -4.02 -10.42 -13.62
CA GLY A 7 -4.07 -9.11 -14.24
C GLY A 7 -3.02 -8.23 -13.59
N SER A 8 -2.05 -7.75 -14.36
CA SER A 8 -1.13 -6.72 -13.87
C SER A 8 -1.95 -5.52 -13.39
N ALA A 9 -1.72 -5.06 -12.16
CA ALA A 9 -2.32 -3.82 -11.66
C ALA A 9 -2.06 -2.67 -12.65
N PRO A 10 -3.01 -1.74 -12.82
CA PRO A 10 -2.84 -0.63 -13.75
C PRO A 10 -1.67 0.24 -13.35
N ARG A 11 -1.00 0.82 -14.33
CA ARG A 11 0.05 1.82 -14.12
C ARG A 11 -0.57 3.20 -14.13
N VAL A 12 -0.25 4.01 -13.14
CA VAL A 12 -0.77 5.37 -12.98
C VAL A 12 0.34 6.34 -12.61
N THR A 13 0.17 7.60 -12.99
CA THR A 13 1.01 8.71 -12.53
C THR A 13 0.60 9.11 -11.10
N LEU A 14 1.50 9.80 -10.39
CA LEU A 14 1.14 10.43 -9.11
C LEU A 14 0.02 11.48 -9.29
N ASP A 15 0.00 12.20 -10.41
CA ASP A 15 -1.08 13.17 -10.68
C ASP A 15 -2.44 12.50 -10.85
N ALA A 16 -2.50 11.34 -11.51
CA ALA A 16 -3.73 10.58 -11.66
C ALA A 16 -4.21 10.05 -10.30
N LEU A 17 -3.29 9.60 -9.44
CA LEU A 17 -3.60 9.20 -8.07
C LEU A 17 -4.07 10.38 -7.21
N ALA A 18 -3.39 11.52 -7.29
CA ALA A 18 -3.80 12.74 -6.59
C ALA A 18 -5.21 13.16 -7.01
N GLN A 19 -5.51 13.14 -8.31
CA GLN A 19 -6.84 13.49 -8.80
C GLN A 19 -7.91 12.51 -8.30
N SER A 20 -7.65 11.20 -8.29
CA SER A 20 -8.63 10.23 -7.81
C SER A 20 -8.92 10.36 -6.30
N LEU A 21 -7.89 10.67 -5.50
CA LEU A 21 -8.02 10.96 -4.07
C LEU A 21 -8.88 12.21 -3.82
N LEU A 22 -8.74 13.24 -4.65
CA LEU A 22 -9.47 14.52 -4.53
C LEU A 22 -10.91 14.45 -5.04
N GLU A 23 -11.15 13.67 -6.09
CA GLU A 23 -12.46 13.51 -6.72
C GLU A 23 -13.29 12.41 -6.04
N GLY A 24 -12.67 11.58 -5.19
CA GLY A 24 -13.29 10.37 -4.66
C GLY A 24 -13.55 9.29 -5.73
N SER A 25 -13.07 9.48 -6.96
CA SER A 25 -13.31 8.60 -8.11
C SER A 25 -12.39 7.37 -8.08
N SER A 26 -12.82 6.22 -8.60
CA SER A 26 -11.99 5.01 -8.65
C SER A 26 -10.73 5.20 -9.51
N LEU A 27 -9.57 4.71 -9.02
CA LEU A 27 -8.31 4.63 -9.78
C LEU A 27 -8.45 3.73 -11.01
N LEU A 28 -9.21 2.64 -10.86
CA LEU A 28 -9.36 1.61 -11.87
C LEU A 28 -10.29 2.07 -13.01
N ALA A 29 -11.30 2.90 -12.71
CA ALA A 29 -12.22 3.43 -13.71
C ALA A 29 -11.55 4.33 -14.77
N ARG A 30 -10.44 4.99 -14.42
CA ARG A 30 -9.72 5.91 -15.33
C ARG A 30 -8.67 5.20 -16.20
N SER A 31 -8.20 4.04 -15.76
CA SER A 31 -7.20 3.22 -16.48
C SER A 31 -7.78 2.53 -17.73
N ALA A 32 -9.10 2.38 -17.81
CA ALA A 32 -9.80 1.77 -18.95
C ALA A 32 -10.02 2.73 -20.15
N GLY A 33 -9.50 3.95 -20.09
CA GLY A 33 -9.69 5.00 -21.09
C GLY A 33 -8.82 4.89 -22.33
N SER A 34 -9.02 3.86 -23.17
CA SER A 34 -8.91 3.96 -24.64
C SER A 34 -9.50 2.74 -25.40
N ALA A 35 -9.95 1.68 -24.71
CA ALA A 35 -10.37 0.45 -25.40
C ALA A 35 -11.58 -0.24 -24.75
N ALA A 36 -12.67 0.47 -24.43
CA ALA A 36 -13.96 -0.20 -24.16
C ALA A 36 -15.13 0.80 -24.16
N LYS A 37 -15.46 1.39 -25.31
CA LYS A 37 -16.75 2.07 -25.49
C LYS A 37 -17.80 1.06 -26.00
N LYS A 38 -18.12 0.04 -25.20
CA LYS A 38 -19.34 -0.77 -25.39
C LYS A 38 -19.63 -1.70 -24.19
N ALA A 39 -20.41 -1.19 -23.26
CA ALA A 39 -21.47 -1.91 -22.54
C ALA A 39 -22.02 -0.97 -21.45
N ARG A 40 -23.05 -0.18 -21.81
CA ARG A 40 -23.93 0.39 -20.80
C ARG A 40 -24.81 -0.76 -20.30
N GLY A 41 -24.52 -1.25 -19.11
CA GLY A 41 -25.35 -2.16 -18.34
C GLY A 41 -25.29 -1.72 -16.88
N GLN A 42 -26.47 -1.46 -16.32
CA GLN A 42 -26.75 -1.09 -14.93
C GLN A 42 -25.73 -1.61 -13.90
N ASP A 43 -24.96 -0.71 -13.27
CA ASP A 43 -24.34 -1.01 -11.98
C ASP A 43 -25.24 -0.49 -10.87
N LYS A 44 -25.71 -1.42 -10.05
CA LYS A 44 -26.20 -1.15 -8.70
C LYS A 44 -25.09 -0.42 -7.96
N GLY A 45 -25.47 0.55 -7.11
CA GLY A 45 -24.54 1.33 -6.31
C GLY A 45 -23.79 0.46 -5.30
N ASP A 46 -22.74 -0.21 -5.76
CA ASP A 46 -21.76 -0.83 -4.89
C ASP A 46 -20.87 0.28 -4.30
N ALA A 47 -20.72 0.24 -2.98
CA ALA A 47 -19.78 1.12 -2.29
C ALA A 47 -18.37 0.90 -2.89
N PRO A 48 -17.56 1.96 -3.04
CA PRO A 48 -16.20 1.81 -3.53
C PRO A 48 -15.42 0.82 -2.63
N PRO A 49 -14.50 0.03 -3.21
CA PRO A 49 -13.72 -0.94 -2.43
C PRO A 49 -12.95 -0.22 -1.30
N ALA A 50 -12.70 -0.92 -0.20
CA ALA A 50 -12.01 -0.34 0.95
C ALA A 50 -10.59 0.11 0.59
N LEU A 51 -9.97 -0.57 -0.38
CA LEU A 51 -8.70 -0.17 -0.97
C LEU A 51 -8.60 -0.50 -2.48
N GLU A 52 -7.74 0.23 -3.18
CA GLU A 52 -7.38 0.00 -4.58
C GLU A 52 -5.85 -0.03 -4.72
N VAL A 53 -5.33 -0.88 -5.60
CA VAL A 53 -3.89 -1.00 -5.86
C VAL A 53 -3.57 -0.69 -7.32
N ALA A 54 -2.59 0.18 -7.52
CA ALA A 54 -1.99 0.47 -8.82
C ALA A 54 -0.46 0.36 -8.72
N ARG A 55 0.22 0.48 -9.86
CA ARG A 55 1.68 0.63 -9.94
C ARG A 55 2.04 2.04 -10.34
N TRP A 56 3.14 2.55 -9.81
CA TRP A 56 3.68 3.81 -10.30
C TRP A 56 4.24 3.60 -11.71
N ASP A 57 3.83 4.44 -12.65
CA ASP A 57 4.19 4.35 -14.07
C ASP A 57 5.70 4.42 -14.34
N VAL A 58 6.41 5.34 -13.68
CA VAL A 58 7.87 5.52 -13.83
C VAL A 58 8.69 4.55 -12.96
N HIS A 59 8.11 4.02 -11.88
CA HIS A 59 8.74 3.04 -10.99
C HIS A 59 7.80 1.84 -10.73
N PRO A 60 7.69 0.87 -11.66
CA PRO A 60 6.71 -0.22 -11.54
C PRO A 60 6.91 -1.16 -10.35
N SER A 61 8.09 -1.16 -9.70
CA SER A 61 8.34 -1.87 -8.44
C SER A 61 7.63 -1.23 -7.24
N VAL A 62 7.15 0.01 -7.37
CA VAL A 62 6.37 0.73 -6.36
C VAL A 62 4.88 0.50 -6.56
N ALA A 63 4.23 -0.05 -5.54
CA ALA A 63 2.79 -0.14 -5.44
C ALA A 63 2.21 1.15 -4.87
N LEU A 64 1.15 1.64 -5.48
CA LEU A 64 0.35 2.75 -5.01
C LEU A 64 -0.96 2.20 -4.46
N VAL A 65 -1.15 2.28 -3.15
CA VAL A 65 -2.33 1.79 -2.45
C VAL A 65 -3.17 2.98 -2.01
N ARG A 66 -4.41 3.02 -2.48
CA ARG A 66 -5.38 4.01 -2.04
C ARG A 66 -6.37 3.36 -1.09
N PHE A 67 -6.55 3.94 0.09
CA PHE A 67 -7.64 3.58 0.99
C PHE A 67 -8.82 4.53 0.83
N SER A 68 -10.03 4.00 1.02
CA SER A 68 -11.27 4.78 0.94
C SER A 68 -11.44 5.77 2.10
N SER A 69 -10.74 5.56 3.21
CA SER A 69 -10.74 6.43 4.38
C SER A 69 -9.48 6.25 5.23
N MET A 70 -9.18 7.23 6.09
CA MET A 70 -8.11 7.11 7.10
C MET A 70 -8.36 5.94 8.07
N ALA A 71 -9.63 5.64 8.37
CA ALA A 71 -9.98 4.50 9.22
C ALA A 71 -9.59 3.17 8.57
N ALA A 72 -9.88 3.00 7.27
CA ALA A 72 -9.49 1.80 6.52
C ALA A 72 -7.97 1.65 6.44
N GLN A 73 -7.24 2.75 6.17
CA GLN A 73 -5.77 2.74 6.18
C GLN A 73 -5.22 2.32 7.55
N ARG A 74 -5.73 2.93 8.63
CA ARG A 74 -5.31 2.61 9.99
C ARG A 74 -5.57 1.14 10.33
N ASP A 75 -6.75 0.63 10.00
CA ASP A 75 -7.13 -0.75 10.33
C ASP A 75 -6.24 -1.76 9.57
N ALA A 76 -5.72 -1.40 8.39
CA ALA A 76 -4.80 -2.24 7.62
C ALA A 76 -3.32 -2.08 8.00
N LEU A 77 -2.88 -0.87 8.40
CA LEU A 77 -1.43 -0.54 8.50
C LEU A 77 -0.93 -0.22 9.91
N ALA A 78 -1.80 0.01 10.90
CA ALA A 78 -1.37 0.46 12.23
C ALA A 78 -0.42 -0.53 12.93
N ARG A 79 -0.69 -1.83 12.82
CA ARG A 79 0.18 -2.88 13.40
C ARG A 79 1.49 -3.00 12.62
N ALA A 80 1.44 -2.93 11.29
CA ALA A 80 2.64 -2.94 10.44
C ALA A 80 3.56 -1.75 10.75
N SER A 81 2.99 -0.54 10.82
CA SER A 81 3.70 0.68 11.20
C SER A 81 4.39 0.56 12.54
N THR A 82 3.68 0.10 13.57
CA THR A 82 4.27 -0.14 14.91
C THR A 82 5.41 -1.15 14.84
N PHE A 83 5.22 -2.25 14.11
CA PHE A 83 6.22 -3.31 13.96
C PHE A 83 7.50 -2.82 13.27
N LEU A 84 7.38 -1.87 12.34
CA LEU A 84 8.49 -1.36 11.53
C LEU A 84 9.19 -0.14 12.13
N GLU A 85 8.44 0.77 12.76
CA GLU A 85 8.91 2.13 13.05
C GLU A 85 8.98 2.45 14.55
N ASP A 86 8.21 1.77 15.39
CA ASP A 86 8.24 2.00 16.84
C ASP A 86 9.50 1.36 17.44
N ALA A 87 10.53 2.17 17.73
CA ALA A 87 11.79 1.69 18.29
C ALA A 87 11.62 0.91 19.60
N ALA A 88 10.60 1.22 20.42
CA ALA A 88 10.34 0.51 21.67
C ALA A 88 9.62 -0.83 21.45
N ARG A 89 9.01 -1.02 20.28
CA ARG A 89 8.21 -2.22 19.92
C ARG A 89 8.65 -2.84 18.60
N ALA A 90 9.86 -2.53 18.16
CA ALA A 90 10.38 -2.94 16.87
C ALA A 90 10.28 -4.46 16.74
N ARG A 91 9.78 -4.92 15.60
CA ARG A 91 9.57 -6.34 15.29
C ARG A 91 8.62 -7.06 16.25
N THR A 92 7.81 -6.35 17.03
CA THR A 92 6.78 -6.92 17.91
C THR A 92 5.40 -6.65 17.35
N VAL A 93 4.64 -7.72 17.12
CA VAL A 93 3.24 -7.60 16.71
C VAL A 93 2.39 -7.30 17.93
N VAL A 94 1.68 -6.16 17.90
CA VAL A 94 0.74 -5.75 18.95
C VAL A 94 -0.67 -6.31 18.67
N GLU A 95 -1.46 -6.54 19.71
CA GLU A 95 -2.80 -7.16 19.60
C GLU A 95 -3.79 -6.27 18.84
N ARG A 96 -3.95 -5.02 19.27
CA ARG A 96 -4.67 -3.97 18.56
C ARG A 96 -4.29 -2.62 19.16
N LEU A 97 -4.02 -1.61 18.33
CA LEU A 97 -3.89 -0.25 18.85
C LEU A 97 -5.28 0.24 19.22
N ALA A 98 -5.47 0.66 20.48
CA ALA A 98 -6.72 1.28 20.92
C ALA A 98 -6.99 2.55 20.11
N VAL A 99 -8.26 2.81 19.80
CA VAL A 99 -8.68 4.08 19.19
C VAL A 99 -8.22 5.22 20.12
N GLY A 100 -7.35 6.11 19.62
CA GLY A 100 -6.76 7.19 20.40
C GLY A 100 -5.39 6.90 21.03
N ARG A 101 -4.87 5.66 20.97
CA ARG A 101 -3.44 5.40 21.25
C ARG A 101 -2.63 5.63 19.97
N MET A 102 -1.88 6.72 20.01
CA MET A 102 -1.05 7.31 18.95
C MET A 102 0.15 6.39 18.68
N GLY A 103 0.02 5.48 17.72
CA GLY A 103 1.16 4.70 17.20
C GLY A 103 1.20 4.78 15.68
N GLY A 104 2.34 5.19 15.15
CA GLY A 104 2.75 5.04 13.75
C GLY A 104 1.73 5.52 12.72
N ALA A 105 0.92 4.63 12.16
CA ALA A 105 -0.02 4.94 11.09
C ALA A 105 -1.29 5.72 11.50
N ALA A 106 -1.59 5.85 12.79
CA ALA A 106 -2.91 6.32 13.24
C ALA A 106 -3.22 7.80 12.98
N LEU A 107 -2.26 8.57 12.47
CA LEU A 107 -2.39 10.02 12.23
C LEU A 107 -1.99 10.47 10.82
N TYR A 108 -1.37 9.60 10.02
CA TYR A 108 -0.84 10.02 8.74
C TYR A 108 -1.85 9.73 7.64
N SER A 109 -2.10 10.73 6.79
CA SER A 109 -2.83 10.58 5.54
C SER A 109 -2.08 9.73 4.51
N GLY A 110 -0.84 9.30 4.81
CA GLY A 110 -0.04 8.37 4.02
C GLY A 110 0.84 7.46 4.87
N HIS A 111 1.40 6.41 4.26
CA HIS A 111 2.41 5.55 4.86
C HIS A 111 3.20 4.84 3.76
N ASN A 112 4.49 4.62 3.97
CA ASN A 112 5.34 3.84 3.07
C ASN A 112 6.05 2.68 3.78
N MET A 113 6.42 1.65 3.04
CA MET A 113 7.27 0.56 3.53
C MET A 113 7.86 -0.22 2.36
N ARG A 114 8.99 -0.91 2.58
CA ARG A 114 9.46 -1.93 1.64
C ARG A 114 8.49 -3.12 1.63
N SER A 115 8.22 -3.67 0.45
CA SER A 115 7.32 -4.82 0.31
C SER A 115 7.84 -6.05 1.06
N SER A 116 9.15 -6.23 1.14
CA SER A 116 9.79 -7.32 1.90
C SER A 116 9.59 -7.16 3.41
N GLU A 117 9.60 -5.93 3.92
CA GLU A 117 9.37 -5.64 5.33
C GLU A 117 7.90 -5.81 5.72
N LEU A 118 6.98 -5.47 4.81
CA LEU A 118 5.57 -5.81 4.96
C LEU A 118 5.37 -7.33 5.04
N CYS A 119 6.04 -8.11 4.18
CA CYS A 119 5.99 -9.58 4.29
C CYS A 119 6.52 -10.10 5.62
N ALA A 120 7.61 -9.53 6.15
CA ALA A 120 8.13 -9.89 7.46
C ALA A 120 7.12 -9.60 8.59
N PHE A 121 6.41 -8.48 8.51
CA PHE A 121 5.30 -8.19 9.41
C PHE A 121 4.17 -9.22 9.26
N LEU A 122 3.72 -9.52 8.05
CA LEU A 122 2.63 -10.47 7.79
C LEU A 122 2.95 -11.87 8.31
N ASP A 123 4.19 -12.33 8.14
CA ASP A 123 4.67 -13.60 8.70
C ASP A 123 4.63 -13.60 10.23
N ALA A 124 5.13 -12.54 10.86
CA ALA A 124 5.08 -12.39 12.32
C ALA A 124 3.64 -12.31 12.83
N ALA A 125 2.74 -11.66 12.09
CA ALA A 125 1.34 -11.50 12.45
C ALA A 125 0.58 -12.83 12.37
N VAL A 126 0.91 -13.72 11.43
CA VAL A 126 0.35 -15.09 11.40
C VAL A 126 0.79 -15.90 12.62
N ALA A 127 2.02 -15.75 13.08
CA ALA A 127 2.53 -16.44 14.27
C ALA A 127 1.99 -15.85 15.59
N HIS A 128 1.47 -14.63 15.57
CA HIS A 128 0.87 -13.98 16.74
C HIS A 128 -0.47 -14.67 17.09
N PRO A 129 -0.83 -14.84 18.38
CA PRO A 129 -2.08 -15.53 18.79
C PRO A 129 -3.36 -14.95 18.17
N GLY A 130 -3.38 -13.64 17.93
CA GLY A 130 -4.49 -12.95 17.25
C GLY A 130 -4.51 -13.05 15.72
N GLY A 131 -3.46 -13.61 15.10
CA GLY A 131 -3.34 -13.75 13.66
C GLY A 131 -3.30 -12.43 12.89
N LEU A 132 -3.60 -12.54 11.59
CA LEU A 132 -3.86 -11.40 10.72
C LEU A 132 -5.27 -10.85 10.97
N ALA A 133 -5.37 -9.53 11.07
CA ALA A 133 -6.65 -8.83 11.10
C ALA A 133 -7.32 -8.88 9.71
N PRO A 134 -8.66 -8.78 9.62
CA PRO A 134 -9.36 -8.81 8.33
C PRO A 134 -8.85 -7.80 7.29
N ALA A 135 -8.54 -6.57 7.71
CA ALA A 135 -8.01 -5.53 6.82
C ALA A 135 -6.56 -5.81 6.35
N GLU A 136 -5.75 -6.51 7.16
CA GLU A 136 -4.41 -6.95 6.77
C GLU A 136 -4.49 -8.09 5.74
N VAL A 137 -5.46 -9.00 5.90
CA VAL A 137 -5.76 -10.03 4.90
C VAL A 137 -6.19 -9.38 3.58
N GLU A 138 -7.11 -8.41 3.63
CA GLU A 138 -7.58 -7.69 2.44
C GLU A 138 -6.43 -6.98 1.71
N LEU A 139 -5.56 -6.29 2.45
CA LEU A 139 -4.36 -5.67 1.89
C LEU A 139 -3.45 -6.71 1.22
N LYS A 140 -3.15 -7.82 1.90
CA LYS A 140 -2.29 -8.88 1.37
C LYS A 140 -2.85 -9.46 0.07
N GLU A 141 -4.14 -9.81 0.03
CA GLU A 141 -4.79 -10.39 -1.14
C GLU A 141 -4.84 -9.39 -2.32
N ALA A 142 -5.07 -8.09 -2.04
CA ALA A 142 -5.03 -7.07 -3.08
C ALA A 142 -3.61 -6.87 -3.65
N LEU A 143 -2.57 -6.93 -2.81
CA LEU A 143 -1.18 -6.86 -3.25
C LEU A 143 -0.74 -8.10 -4.02
N LEU A 144 -1.26 -9.29 -3.68
CA LEU A 144 -1.09 -10.52 -4.47
C LEU A 144 -1.77 -10.39 -5.84
N ALA A 145 -3.01 -9.92 -5.88
CA ALA A 145 -3.75 -9.69 -7.12
C ALA A 145 -3.03 -8.67 -8.03
N ALA A 146 -2.38 -7.66 -7.43
CA ALA A 146 -1.58 -6.65 -8.13
C ALA A 146 -0.16 -7.12 -8.52
N GLY A 147 0.22 -8.35 -8.18
CA GLY A 147 1.56 -8.92 -8.37
C GLY A 147 2.67 -8.21 -7.59
N VAL A 148 2.32 -7.42 -6.57
CA VAL A 148 3.29 -6.73 -5.69
C VAL A 148 3.92 -7.77 -4.76
N LEU A 149 3.08 -8.70 -4.31
CA LEU A 149 3.47 -9.93 -3.67
C LEU A 149 3.31 -11.09 -4.66
N THR A 150 4.05 -12.16 -4.41
CA THR A 150 3.91 -13.44 -5.11
C THR A 150 3.61 -14.54 -4.10
N PRO A 151 2.83 -15.57 -4.48
CA PRO A 151 2.61 -16.73 -3.62
C PRO A 151 3.93 -17.38 -3.17
N CYS A 152 4.05 -17.66 -1.89
CA CYS A 152 5.24 -18.29 -1.29
C CYS A 152 4.80 -19.32 -0.25
N PRO A 153 4.74 -20.62 -0.61
CA PRO A 153 4.30 -21.68 0.30
C PRO A 153 5.19 -21.86 1.55
N HIS A 154 6.42 -21.33 1.53
CA HIS A 154 7.37 -21.43 2.63
C HIS A 154 7.27 -20.26 3.63
N SER A 155 6.52 -19.20 3.30
CA SER A 155 6.25 -18.10 4.22
C SER A 155 4.98 -18.41 5.03
N ALA A 156 4.94 -17.98 6.29
CA ALA A 156 3.79 -18.20 7.18
C ALA A 156 2.52 -17.50 6.65
N CYS A 157 2.65 -16.31 6.05
CA CYS A 157 1.54 -15.60 5.43
C CYS A 157 1.21 -16.06 3.99
N GLY A 158 1.99 -17.00 3.46
CA GLY A 158 1.82 -17.58 2.13
C GLY A 158 2.26 -16.66 1.00
N ALA A 159 3.00 -15.59 1.28
CA ALA A 159 3.35 -14.56 0.31
C ALA A 159 4.77 -14.00 0.54
N ARG A 160 5.41 -13.56 -0.53
CA ARG A 160 6.69 -12.82 -0.47
C ARG A 160 6.67 -11.63 -1.43
N ALA A 161 7.55 -10.66 -1.22
CA ALA A 161 7.70 -9.55 -2.17
C ALA A 161 8.08 -10.05 -3.56
N ALA A 162 7.46 -9.51 -4.61
CA ALA A 162 7.83 -9.82 -6.00
C ALA A 162 9.22 -9.29 -6.35
N ASP A 163 9.58 -8.14 -5.77
CA ASP A 163 10.92 -7.55 -5.80
C ASP A 163 11.39 -7.34 -4.35
N GLU A 164 12.29 -8.20 -3.89
CA GLU A 164 12.79 -8.20 -2.51
C GLU A 164 13.79 -7.06 -2.23
N ARG A 165 14.41 -6.48 -3.27
CA ARG A 165 15.45 -5.44 -3.12
C ARG A 165 14.87 -4.04 -3.19
N SER A 166 13.96 -3.80 -4.14
CA SER A 166 13.47 -2.46 -4.46
C SER A 166 11.95 -2.31 -4.35
N GLY A 167 11.20 -3.40 -4.15
CA GLY A 167 9.75 -3.33 -4.03
C GLY A 167 9.31 -2.47 -2.84
N ALA A 168 8.36 -1.57 -3.09
CA ALA A 168 7.80 -0.68 -2.07
C ALA A 168 6.28 -0.57 -2.17
N VAL A 169 5.65 -0.23 -1.06
CA VAL A 169 4.22 0.07 -0.95
C VAL A 169 4.10 1.50 -0.44
N LEU A 170 3.39 2.34 -1.20
CA LEU A 170 3.00 3.70 -0.79
C LEU A 170 1.49 3.72 -0.63
N ALA A 171 1.03 3.90 0.60
CA ALA A 171 -0.38 3.97 0.97
C ALA A 171 -0.80 5.41 1.21
N VAL A 172 -1.98 5.79 0.71
CA VAL A 172 -2.59 7.10 0.97
C VAL A 172 -4.09 6.94 1.18
N ALA A 173 -4.64 7.65 2.15
CA ALA A 173 -6.07 7.63 2.45
C ALA A 173 -6.82 8.75 1.74
N SER A 174 -8.04 8.44 1.28
CA SER A 174 -9.00 9.45 0.84
C SER A 174 -9.63 10.15 2.07
N GLY A 175 -10.12 11.37 1.88
CA GLY A 175 -10.91 12.10 2.90
C GLY A 175 -10.15 13.17 3.71
N ALA A 176 -8.89 13.43 3.36
CA ALA A 176 -8.12 14.58 3.84
C ALA A 176 -8.36 15.83 2.96
N GLU A 177 -8.06 17.03 3.47
CA GLU A 177 -8.14 18.24 2.64
C GLU A 177 -7.11 18.22 1.49
N ARG A 178 -7.38 18.99 0.43
CA ARG A 178 -6.60 18.95 -0.81
C ARG A 178 -5.10 19.19 -0.61
N GLY A 179 -4.74 20.10 0.31
CA GLY A 179 -3.34 20.39 0.65
C GLY A 179 -2.64 19.21 1.33
N GLU A 180 -3.34 18.56 2.25
CA GLU A 180 -2.85 17.40 3.01
C GLU A 180 -2.66 16.18 2.11
N VAL A 181 -3.62 15.88 1.23
CA VAL A 181 -3.50 14.80 0.24
C VAL A 181 -2.27 14.99 -0.65
N ARG A 182 -2.04 16.20 -1.15
CA ARG A 182 -0.87 16.50 -1.99
C ARG A 182 0.44 16.41 -1.22
N GLY A 183 0.48 16.97 -0.02
CA GLY A 183 1.66 16.93 0.85
C GLY A 183 2.04 15.50 1.22
N ALA A 184 1.06 14.69 1.61
CA ALA A 184 1.25 13.28 1.94
C ALA A 184 1.70 12.48 0.73
N LEU A 185 1.04 12.63 -0.43
CA LEU A 185 1.45 11.89 -1.62
C LEU A 185 2.88 12.24 -2.06
N LEU A 186 3.26 13.52 -1.97
CA LEU A 186 4.64 13.94 -2.26
C LEU A 186 5.64 13.33 -1.26
N HIS A 187 5.29 13.34 0.03
CA HIS A 187 6.09 12.72 1.09
C HIS A 187 6.29 11.22 0.82
N GLU A 188 5.22 10.48 0.54
CA GLU A 188 5.32 9.04 0.24
C GLU A 188 6.08 8.79 -1.07
N ALA A 189 5.88 9.61 -2.10
CA ALA A 189 6.60 9.49 -3.35
C ALA A 189 8.11 9.63 -3.18
N MET A 190 8.55 10.55 -2.30
CA MET A 190 9.97 10.71 -1.98
C MET A 190 10.55 9.44 -1.34
N HIS A 191 9.82 8.80 -0.41
CA HIS A 191 10.23 7.50 0.13
C HIS A 191 10.25 6.41 -0.94
N GLY A 192 9.28 6.41 -1.85
CA GLY A 192 9.25 5.52 -3.01
C GLY A 192 10.53 5.65 -3.84
N VAL A 193 10.94 6.87 -4.16
CA VAL A 193 12.21 7.15 -4.87
C VAL A 193 13.41 6.66 -4.05
N TRP A 194 13.45 6.93 -2.75
CA TRP A 194 14.51 6.43 -1.87
C TRP A 194 14.61 4.90 -1.84
N TYR A 195 13.49 4.18 -1.91
CA TYR A 195 13.49 2.73 -1.93
C TYR A 195 14.04 2.14 -3.24
N VAL A 196 13.75 2.78 -4.38
CA VAL A 196 14.03 2.22 -5.73
C VAL A 196 15.25 2.82 -6.43
N CYS A 197 15.65 4.03 -6.08
CA CYS A 197 16.76 4.73 -6.71
C CYS A 197 18.01 4.65 -5.83
N GLU A 198 18.87 3.67 -6.14
CA GLU A 198 20.08 3.41 -5.35
C GLU A 198 21.02 4.61 -5.30
N SER A 199 21.21 5.32 -6.41
CA SER A 199 22.06 6.53 -6.44
C SER A 199 21.50 7.63 -5.54
N PHE A 200 20.19 7.91 -5.61
CA PHE A 200 19.57 8.90 -4.73
C PHE A 200 19.71 8.51 -3.25
N ARG A 201 19.47 7.24 -2.90
CA ARG A 201 19.68 6.75 -1.54
C ARG A 201 21.13 6.91 -1.08
N ALA A 202 22.10 6.55 -1.93
CA ALA A 202 23.52 6.67 -1.61
C ALA A 202 23.94 8.12 -1.33
N GLU A 203 23.46 9.07 -2.14
CA GLU A 203 23.70 10.51 -1.94
C GLU A 203 23.12 11.01 -0.60
N VAL A 204 21.86 10.64 -0.29
CA VAL A 204 21.22 11.00 0.98
C VAL A 204 21.99 10.41 2.17
N GLU A 205 22.38 9.13 2.10
CA GLU A 205 23.15 8.48 3.16
C GLU A 205 24.57 9.05 3.29
N SER A 206 25.16 9.59 2.21
CA SER A 206 26.46 10.28 2.26
C SER A 206 26.32 11.58 3.03
N TYR A 207 25.30 12.38 2.71
CA TYR A 207 25.05 13.67 3.37
C TYR A 207 24.93 13.57 4.89
N TYR A 208 24.28 12.51 5.41
CA TYR A 208 24.11 12.31 6.86
C TYR A 208 25.30 11.61 7.55
N ARG A 209 26.29 11.13 6.79
CA ARG A 209 27.53 10.54 7.33
C ARG A 209 28.64 11.56 7.51
N GLU A 210 28.52 12.73 6.88
CA GLU A 210 29.37 13.92 7.06
C GLU A 210 28.95 14.73 8.30
#